data_AF-A0A920Q9E7-F1
#
_entry.id   AF-A0A920Q9E7-F1
#
_cell.length_a   1.000
_cell.length_b   1.000
_cell.length_c   1.000
_cell.angle_alpha   90.00
_cell.angle_beta   90.00
_cell.angle_gamma   90.00
#
_symmetry.space_group_name_H-M   'P 1'
#
loop_
_entity.id
_entity.type
_entity.pdbx_description
1 polymer ?
#
loop_
_entity_poly.entity_id
_entity_poly.type
_entity_poly.pdbx_seq_one_letter_code
_entity_poly.pdbx_strand_id
1 'polypeptide(L)' 'MIAIILAGGTGTRLWPYSRNMTPKQFLNLGSSQESLFQETSKRLDSLVPPEQII' A
#
# COMPACT_ATOMS: atom_id res chain seq x y z
N MET A 1 7.83 -12.88 14.29
CA MET A 1 6.46 -12.57 13.83
C MET A 1 6.56 -12.18 12.37
N ILE A 2 5.63 -12.58 11.51
CA ILE A 2 5.65 -12.21 10.08
C ILE A 2 4.39 -11.38 9.81
N ALA A 3 4.54 -10.27 9.10
CA ALA A 3 3.42 -9.45 8.64
C ALA A 3 3.23 -9.66 7.13
N ILE A 4 1.97 -9.73 6.69
CA ILE A 4 1.61 -9.91 5.27
C ILE A 4 0.76 -8.73 4.83
N ILE A 5 1.19 -8.01 3.79
CA ILE A 5 0.42 -6.91 3.20
C ILE A 5 -0.35 -7.40 1.98
N LEU A 6 -1.66 -7.58 2.13
CA LEU A 6 -2.54 -7.95 1.02
C LEU A 6 -2.79 -6.76 0.07
N ALA A 7 -1.94 -6.61 -0.94
CA ALA A 7 -2.00 -5.55 -1.95
C ALA A 7 -2.87 -5.91 -3.18
N GLY A 8 -4.05 -6.48 -2.93
CA GLY A 8 -5.00 -6.89 -3.98
C GLY A 8 -6.01 -5.82 -4.38
N GLY A 9 -6.68 -6.06 -5.52
CA GLY A 9 -7.80 -5.27 -6.03
C GLY A 9 -7.39 -4.21 -7.06
N THR A 10 -8.13 -4.13 -8.16
CA THR A 10 -7.85 -3.27 -9.31
C THR A 10 -8.19 -1.79 -9.09
N GLY A 11 -8.87 -1.44 -7.99
CA GLY A 11 -9.16 -0.05 -7.66
C GLY A 11 -10.15 0.66 -8.59
N THR A 12 -11.02 -0.06 -9.30
CA THR A 12 -11.91 0.50 -10.35
C THR A 12 -12.80 1.66 -9.90
N ARG A 13 -13.20 1.71 -8.62
CA ARG A 13 -13.95 2.86 -8.06
C ARG A 13 -13.16 4.16 -7.98
N LEU A 14 -11.84 4.09 -8.06
CA LEU A 14 -10.92 5.23 -8.05
C LEU A 14 -10.52 5.66 -9.46
N TRP A 15 -11.24 5.20 -10.50
CA TRP A 15 -11.10 5.78 -11.84
C TRP A 15 -11.40 7.30 -11.77
N PRO A 16 -10.60 8.18 -12.40
CA PRO A 16 -9.56 7.90 -13.39
C PRO A 16 -8.16 7.64 -12.81
N TYR A 17 -7.98 7.78 -11.51
CA TYR A 17 -6.67 7.71 -10.85
C TYR A 17 -6.11 6.29 -10.80
N SER A 18 -6.95 5.29 -10.50
CA SER A 18 -6.54 3.89 -10.58
C SER A 18 -6.74 3.32 -11.98
N ARG A 19 -5.71 2.65 -12.48
CA ARG A 19 -5.61 2.05 -13.82
C ARG A 19 -5.02 0.65 -13.69
N ASN A 20 -5.16 -0.16 -14.73
CA ASN A 20 -4.51 -1.48 -14.76
C ASN A 20 -2.99 -1.40 -14.53
N MET A 21 -2.33 -0.39 -15.10
CA MET A 21 -0.90 -0.14 -14.91
C MET A 21 -0.55 0.59 -13.61
N THR A 22 -1.54 1.21 -12.95
CA THR A 22 -1.35 1.93 -11.68
C THR A 22 -2.47 1.57 -10.70
N PRO A 23 -2.40 0.37 -10.10
CA PRO A 23 -3.35 -0.06 -9.08
C PRO A 23 -3.40 0.88 -7.87
N LYS A 24 -4.51 0.86 -7.12
CA LYS A 24 -4.77 1.81 -6.03
C LYS A 24 -3.65 1.90 -5.00
N GLN A 25 -3.01 0.78 -4.67
CA GLN A 25 -2.01 0.71 -3.61
C GLN A 25 -0.76 1.56 -3.89
N PHE A 26 -0.52 1.88 -5.16
CA PHE A 26 0.61 2.72 -5.59
C PHE A 26 0.24 4.21 -5.71
N LEU A 27 -1.01 4.57 -5.46
CA LEU A 27 -1.45 5.96 -5.48
C LEU A 27 -1.13 6.64 -4.15
N ASN A 28 -0.79 7.92 -4.20
CA ASN A 28 -0.56 8.80 -3.04
C ASN A 28 -1.84 9.52 -2.59
N LEU A 29 -2.88 8.73 -2.31
CA LEU A 29 -4.19 9.24 -1.86
C LEU A 29 -4.31 9.39 -0.34
N GLY A 30 -3.25 9.03 0.40
CA GLY A 30 -3.21 9.07 1.85
C GLY A 30 -2.98 10.47 2.40
N SER A 31 -2.55 10.53 3.66
CA SER A 31 -2.22 11.79 4.33
C SER A 31 -0.80 12.27 4.04
N SER A 32 0.03 11.42 3.45
CA SER A 32 1.41 11.72 3.07
C SER A 32 1.57 11.83 1.55
N GLN A 33 2.79 12.13 1.08
CA GLN A 33 3.12 12.05 -0.35
C GLN A 33 3.49 10.63 -0.80
N GLU A 34 3.39 9.64 0.09
CA GLU A 34 3.74 8.25 -0.21
C GLU A 34 2.54 7.48 -0.76
N SER A 35 2.84 6.37 -1.43
CA SER A 35 1.79 5.44 -1.84
C SER A 35 1.08 4.82 -0.64
N LEU A 36 -0.18 4.42 -0.82
CA LEU A 36 -0.93 3.68 0.21
C LEU A 36 -0.20 2.41 0.69
N PHE A 37 0.59 1.77 -0.19
CA PHE A 37 1.42 0.62 0.16
C PHE A 37 2.56 1.02 1.10
N GLN A 38 3.30 2.09 0.77
CA GLN A 38 4.38 2.61 1.62
C GLN A 38 3.87 3.07 2.98
N GLU A 39 2.75 3.81 3.03
CA GLU A 39 2.11 4.19 4.29
C GLU A 39 1.70 2.96 5.12
N THR A 40 1.24 1.90 4.47
CA THR A 40 0.89 0.64 5.15
C THR A 40 2.12 -0.08 5.69
N SER A 41 3.22 -0.12 4.94
CA SER A 41 4.49 -0.69 5.41
C SER A 41 5.02 0.07 6.64
N LYS A 42 5.03 1.40 6.61
CA LYS A 42 5.53 2.20 7.73
C LYS A 42 4.73 2.05 9.03
N ARG A 43 3.42 1.80 8.93
CA ARG A 43 2.60 1.48 10.11
C ARG A 43 3.04 0.21 10.81
N LEU A 44 3.79 -0.66 10.13
CA LEU A 44 4.33 -1.91 10.69
C LEU A 44 5.71 -1.75 11.33
N ASP A 45 6.41 -0.62 11.14
CA ASP A 45 7.79 -0.41 11.65
C ASP A 45 7.90 -0.58 13.17
N SER A 46 6.84 -0.27 13.92
CA SER A 46 6.79 -0.44 15.38
C SER A 46 6.40 -1.85 15.84
N LEU A 47 6.02 -2.74 14.91
CA LEU A 47 5.50 -4.08 15.19
C LEU A 47 6.41 -5.20 14.68
N VAL A 48 6.99 -5.03 13.50
CA VAL A 48 7.91 -6.00 12.89
C VAL A 48 9.03 -5.26 12.15
N PRO A 49 10.25 -5.81 12.14
CA PRO A 49 11.33 -5.26 11.34
C PRO A 49 11.03 -5.45 9.83
N PRO A 50 11.56 -4.60 8.94
CA PRO A 50 11.23 -4.61 7.51
C PRO A 50 11.50 -5.95 6.80
N GLU A 51 12.49 -6.72 7.25
CA GLU A 51 12.84 -8.01 6.66
C GLU A 51 11.78 -9.10 6.92
N GLN A 52 10.81 -8.82 7.79
CA GLN A 52 9.71 -9.73 8.17
C GLN A 52 8.36 -9.32 7.57
N ILE A 53 8.35 -8.35 6.65
CA ILE A 53 7.16 -7.93 5.90
C ILE A 53 7.16 -8.61 4.53
N ILE A 54 6.06 -9.30 4.21
CA ILE A 54 5.85 -10.04 2.96
C ILE A 54 4.68 -9.44 2.16
#